data_AF-A0A958IXM0-F1
#
_entry.id   AF-A0A958IXM0-F1
#
_cell.length_a   1.000
_cell.length_b   1.000
_cell.length_c   1.000
_cell.angle_alpha   90.00
_cell.angle_beta   90.00
_cell.angle_gamma   90.00
#
_symmetry.space_group_name_H-M   'P 1'
#
loop_
_entity.id
_entity.type
_entity.pdbx_description
1 polymer ?
#
loop_
_entity_poly.entity_id
_entity_poly.type
_entity_poly.pdbx_seq_one_letter_code
_entity_poly.pdbx_strand_id
1 'polypeptide(L)' 'MNDTLKKISISRENLVDRFQRYVRIDTQSQDPSDTYPSTLKQLDLSRLLVEELKALGIDNAHLTEHGYVFASLPSNLP' A
#
# COMPACT_ATOMS: atom_id res chain seq x y z
N MET A 1 -25.07 17.54 -19.65
CA MET A 1 -25.07 17.67 -18.18
C MET A 1 -25.29 16.26 -17.62
N ASN A 2 -24.32 15.36 -17.86
CA ASN A 2 -24.58 13.92 -17.83
C ASN A 2 -23.58 13.21 -16.90
N ASP A 3 -24.13 12.57 -15.89
CA ASP A 3 -23.88 11.16 -15.54
C ASP A 3 -22.50 10.68 -15.07
N THR A 4 -21.65 11.53 -14.46
CA THR A 4 -20.30 11.07 -14.07
C THR A 4 -19.84 11.48 -12.69
N LEU A 5 -20.68 11.26 -11.67
CA LEU A 5 -20.18 10.97 -10.33
C LEU A 5 -20.67 9.58 -9.95
N LYS A 6 -20.01 8.54 -10.48
CA LYS A 6 -20.06 7.22 -9.84
C LYS A 6 -19.71 7.46 -8.37
N LYS A 7 -20.71 7.35 -7.49
CA LYS A 7 -20.50 7.37 -6.04
C LYS A 7 -19.43 6.31 -5.77
N ILE A 8 -18.23 6.74 -5.35
CA ILE A 8 -17.17 5.82 -4.95
C ILE A 8 -17.71 5.06 -3.74
N SER A 9 -18.12 3.82 -3.95
CA SER A 9 -18.58 2.94 -2.90
C SER A 9 -17.41 2.09 -2.46
N ILE A 10 -16.91 2.33 -1.24
CA ILE A 10 -15.93 1.45 -0.61
C ILE A 10 -16.68 0.20 -0.14
N SER A 11 -16.34 -0.98 -0.68
CA SER A 11 -16.88 -2.25 -0.16
C SER A 11 -16.35 -2.47 1.25
N ARG A 12 -17.26 -2.63 2.21
CA ARG A 12 -16.92 -2.89 3.61
C ARG A 12 -16.22 -4.24 3.74
N GLU A 13 -16.65 -5.23 2.99
CA GLU A 13 -16.09 -6.58 2.96
C GLU A 13 -14.64 -6.54 2.50
N ASN A 14 -14.35 -5.88 1.37
CA ASN A 14 -13.00 -5.75 0.84
C ASN A 14 -12.09 -4.94 1.76
N LEU A 15 -12.62 -3.88 2.40
CA LEU A 15 -11.88 -3.09 3.37
C LEU A 15 -11.46 -3.95 4.58
N VAL A 16 -12.41 -4.69 5.14
CA VAL A 16 -12.17 -5.56 6.30
C VAL A 16 -11.21 -6.71 5.95
N ASP A 17 -11.33 -7.31 4.77
CA ASP A 17 -10.39 -8.34 4.31
C ASP A 17 -8.95 -7.81 4.23
N ARG A 18 -8.74 -6.69 3.54
CA ARG A 18 -7.42 -6.04 3.44
C ARG A 18 -6.86 -5.72 4.81
N PHE A 19 -7.66 -5.09 5.67
CA PHE A 19 -7.27 -4.78 7.05
C PHE A 19 -6.83 -6.04 7.81
N GLN A 20 -7.64 -7.10 7.79
CA GLN A 20 -7.32 -8.36 8.47
C GLN A 20 -6.06 -9.03 7.90
N ARG A 21 -5.79 -8.92 6.60
CA ARG A 21 -4.55 -9.45 6.01
C ARG A 21 -3.33 -8.66 6.49
N TYR A 22 -3.41 -7.33 6.55
CA TYR A 22 -2.27 -6.49 6.94
C TYR A 22 -1.92 -6.61 8.43
N VAL A 23 -2.93 -6.61 9.33
CA VAL A 23 -2.68 -6.67 10.79
C VAL A 23 -2.12 -8.01 11.26
N ARG A 24 -2.15 -9.05 10.43
CA ARG A 24 -1.52 -10.35 10.71
C ARG A 24 -0.01 -10.34 10.45
N ILE A 25 0.49 -9.32 9.74
CA ILE A 25 1.92 -9.16 9.44
C ILE A 25 2.56 -8.42 10.61
N ASP A 26 3.61 -8.99 11.19
CA ASP A 26 4.35 -8.36 12.27
C ASP A 26 5.20 -7.20 11.71
N THR A 27 4.73 -5.98 11.91
CA THR A 27 5.41 -4.75 11.48
C THR A 27 5.89 -3.90 12.66
N GLN A 28 6.03 -4.48 13.85
CA GLN A 28 6.43 -3.71 15.03
C GLN A 28 7.85 -3.15 14.86
N SER A 29 8.00 -1.84 15.02
CA SER A 29 9.31 -1.16 15.05
C SER A 29 10.10 -1.48 16.31
N GLN A 30 11.42 -1.30 16.24
CA GLN A 30 12.32 -1.38 17.38
C GLN A 30 13.04 -0.03 17.60
N ASP A 31 13.18 0.35 18.87
CA ASP A 31 13.90 1.53 19.33
C ASP A 31 14.82 1.08 20.49
N PRO A 32 16.13 1.40 20.52
CA PRO A 32 16.89 2.14 19.50
C PRO A 32 17.10 1.35 18.21
N SER A 33 17.27 2.08 17.10
CA SER A 33 17.62 1.51 15.80
C SER A 33 18.49 2.48 15.00
N ASP A 34 19.54 1.93 14.40
CA ASP A 34 20.43 2.65 13.47
C ASP A 34 20.07 2.38 11.99
N THR A 35 19.05 1.57 11.73
CA THR A 35 18.62 1.20 10.37
C THR A 35 17.20 1.67 10.06
N TYR A 36 16.94 1.82 8.76
CA TYR A 36 15.62 2.12 8.20
C TYR A 36 15.24 1.05 7.18
N PRO A 37 14.16 0.27 7.40
CA PRO A 37 13.31 0.26 8.61
C PRO A 37 14.07 -0.25 9.84
N SER A 38 13.50 -0.02 11.03
CA SER A 38 14.13 -0.44 12.28
C SER A 38 14.10 -1.95 12.54
N THR A 39 13.24 -2.67 11.84
CA THR A 39 13.20 -4.13 11.85
C THR A 39 12.91 -4.63 10.44
N LEU A 40 13.64 -5.65 9.97
CA LEU A 40 13.47 -6.17 8.61
C LEU A 40 12.06 -6.71 8.31
N LYS A 41 11.35 -7.22 9.33
CA LYS A 41 9.95 -7.70 9.23
C LYS A 41 8.96 -6.63 8.73
N GLN A 42 9.25 -5.34 8.93
CA GLN A 42 8.43 -4.26 8.36
C GLN A 42 8.37 -4.33 6.82
N LEU A 43 9.42 -4.84 6.18
CA LEU A 43 9.48 -4.97 4.72
C LEU A 43 8.49 -6.00 4.17
N ASP A 44 7.96 -6.91 4.99
CA ASP A 44 7.01 -7.93 4.53
C ASP A 44 5.68 -7.29 4.11
N LEU A 45 5.16 -6.36 4.92
CA LEU A 45 4.00 -5.56 4.53
C LEU A 45 4.33 -4.64 3.35
N SER A 46 5.49 -3.99 3.34
CA SER A 46 5.88 -3.09 2.24
C SER A 46 5.93 -3.80 0.89
N ARG A 47 6.51 -5.01 0.83
CA ARG A 47 6.55 -5.83 -0.40
C ARG A 47 5.14 -6.27 -0.83
N LEU A 48 4.29 -6.69 0.11
CA LEU A 48 2.90 -7.01 -0.19
C LEU A 48 2.16 -5.83 -0.82
N LEU A 49 2.33 -4.62 -0.27
CA LEU A 49 1.68 -3.42 -0.78
C LEU A 49 2.15 -3.07 -2.20
N VAL A 50 3.43 -3.23 -2.52
CA VAL A 50 3.93 -3.05 -3.89
C VAL A 50 3.25 -4.00 -4.86
N GLU A 51 3.16 -5.28 -4.52
CA GLU A 51 2.53 -6.28 -5.38
C GLU A 51 1.02 -6.02 -5.55
N GLU A 52 0.33 -5.58 -4.49
CA GLU A 52 -1.07 -5.21 -4.60
C GLU A 52 -1.31 -3.96 -5.45
N LEU A 53 -0.44 -2.95 -5.35
CA LEU A 53 -0.53 -1.74 -6.18
C LEU A 53 -0.32 -2.08 -7.66
N LYS A 54 0.66 -2.95 -7.96
CA LYS A 54 0.86 -3.47 -9.33
C LYS A 54 -0.34 -4.27 -9.81
N ALA A 55 -0.90 -5.14 -8.97
CA ALA A 55 -2.11 -5.90 -9.32
C ALA A 55 -3.34 -5.00 -9.56
N LEU A 56 -3.37 -3.80 -8.99
CA LEU A 56 -4.37 -2.76 -9.25
C LEU A 56 -4.09 -1.91 -10.50
N GLY A 57 -3.00 -2.19 -11.23
CA GLY A 57 -2.61 -1.49 -12.46
C GLY A 57 -1.67 -0.30 -12.26
N ILE A 58 -1.05 -0.16 -11.09
CA ILE A 58 -0.07 0.90 -10.82
C ILE A 58 1.34 0.32 -10.98
N ASP A 59 1.78 0.20 -12.23
CA ASP A 59 3.03 -0.49 -12.59
C ASP A 59 4.30 0.19 -12.04
N ASN A 60 4.24 1.49 -11.75
CA ASN A 60 5.36 2.24 -11.19
C ASN A 60 5.51 2.11 -9.66
N ALA A 61 4.70 1.26 -9.01
CA ALA A 61 4.83 0.98 -7.60
C ALA A 61 6.17 0.30 -7.27
N HIS A 62 6.91 0.86 -6.31
CA HIS A 62 8.23 0.39 -5.94
C HIS A 62 8.52 0.58 -4.45
N LEU A 63 9.47 -0.20 -3.95
CA LEU A 63 10.01 -0.13 -2.60
C LEU A 63 11.40 0.51 -2.67
N THR A 64 11.64 1.55 -1.87
CA THR A 64 12.97 2.18 -1.77
C THR A 64 13.91 1.36 -0.90
N GLU A 65 15.21 1.69 -0.93
CA GLU A 65 16.23 1.05 -0.09
C GLU A 65 15.97 1.20 1.41
N HIS A 66 15.23 2.23 1.82
CA HIS A 66 14.87 2.50 3.23
C HIS A 66 13.50 1.94 3.63
N GLY A 67 12.85 1.16 2.76
CA GLY A 67 11.59 0.48 3.06
C GLY A 67 10.32 1.30 2.82
N TYR A 68 10.42 2.46 2.14
CA TYR A 68 9.26 3.27 1.75
C TYR A 68 8.62 2.75 0.47
N VAL A 69 7.28 2.66 0.45
CA VAL A 69 6.51 2.30 -0.74
C VAL A 69 6.04 3.58 -1.43
N PHE A 70 6.39 3.75 -2.70
CA PHE A 70 5.90 4.84 -3.54
C PHE A 70 5.22 4.28 -4.79
N ALA A 71 4.21 4.99 -5.25
CA ALA A 71 3.49 4.72 -6.50
C ALA A 71 2.82 6.01 -6.98
N SER A 72 2.55 6.13 -8.28
CA SER A 72 1.88 7.31 -8.83
C SER A 72 0.74 6.90 -9.73
N LEU A 73 -0.43 7.48 -9.50
CA LEU A 73 -1.55 7.36 -10.41
C LEU A 73 -1.50 8.55 -11.40
N PRO A 74 -1.45 8.32 -12.72
CA PRO A 74 -1.48 9.41 -13.68
C PRO A 74 -2.79 10.20 -13.59
N SER A 75 -2.71 11.48 -13.95
CA SER A 75 -3.90 12.35 -14.05
C SER A 75 -4.93 11.74 -14.99
N ASN A 76 -6.20 11.85 -14.62
CA ASN A 76 -7.33 11.54 -15.51
C ASN A 76 -7.82 12.77 -16.29
N LEU A 77 -7.11 13.89 -16.17
CA LEU A 77 -7.32 15.12 -16.93
C LEU A 77 -6.14 15.36 -17.88
N PRO A 78 -6.39 15.88 -19.10
CA PRO A 78 -5.36 16.20 -20.08
C PRO A 78 -4.43 17.34 -19.64
#